data_AF-A0A1J0GF10-F1
#
_entry.id   AF-A0A1J0GF10-F1
#
_cell.length_a   1.000
_cell.length_b   1.000
_cell.length_c   1.000
_cell.angle_alpha   90.00
_cell.angle_beta   90.00
_cell.angle_gamma   90.00
#
_symmetry.space_group_name_H-M   'P 1'
#
loop_
_entity.id
_entity.type
_entity.pdbx_description
1 polymer ?
#
loop_
_entity_poly.entity_id
_entity_poly.type
_entity_poly.pdbx_seq_one_letter_code
_entity_poly.pdbx_strand_id
1 'polypeptide(L)'
;MMDKVDIVTKDIITSDSIQFKEATLDYDSNCSTGDMDYLLPKLAASLRKAKTIDMAVGFLMESGVKLLINDLKQVAQSGVRIRILTGNYLNITQPQALFLVKEALGDNDMIKRLRQKA
;
A
#
# COMPACT_ATOMS: atom_id res chain seq x y z
N MET A 1 8.36 33.82 -22.31
CA MET A 1 8.99 33.62 -23.63
C MET A 1 9.49 32.20 -23.65
N MET A 2 8.93 31.36 -24.54
CA MET A 2 9.30 29.97 -24.89
C MET A 2 9.31 28.92 -23.74
N ASP A 3 8.85 27.67 -23.89
CA ASP A 3 8.49 26.92 -25.10
C ASP A 3 7.44 25.83 -24.84
N LYS A 4 6.62 25.62 -25.86
CA LYS A 4 5.81 24.41 -26.09
C LYS A 4 6.75 23.25 -26.41
N VAL A 5 6.43 22.03 -25.97
CA VAL A 5 6.70 20.85 -26.79
C VAL A 5 5.49 19.90 -26.75
N ASP A 6 4.99 19.70 -27.95
CA ASP A 6 3.81 18.95 -28.37
C ASP A 6 3.99 17.42 -28.32
N ILE A 7 2.91 16.73 -27.96
CA ILE A 7 2.21 15.69 -28.76
C ILE A 7 2.97 14.39 -29.14
N VAL A 8 2.50 13.29 -28.52
CA VAL A 8 2.27 11.93 -29.08
C VAL A 8 3.48 11.13 -29.55
N THR A 9 3.80 10.09 -28.78
CA THR A 9 4.16 8.79 -29.36
C THR A 9 3.24 7.73 -28.74
N LYS A 10 2.31 7.30 -29.58
CA LYS A 10 1.55 6.05 -29.48
C LYS A 10 2.58 4.92 -29.56
N ASP A 11 2.60 4.00 -28.61
CA ASP A 11 2.78 2.55 -28.81
C ASP A 11 3.14 1.84 -27.51
N ILE A 12 2.56 0.64 -27.36
CA ILE A 12 2.84 -0.43 -26.38
C ILE A 12 1.98 -0.39 -25.11
N ILE A 13 0.79 -0.95 -25.26
CA ILE A 13 0.05 -1.63 -24.19
C ILE A 13 0.87 -2.89 -23.83
N THR A 14 1.50 -2.89 -22.65
CA THR A 14 2.00 -4.11 -21.99
C THR A 14 1.58 -4.03 -20.51
N SER A 15 0.99 -5.11 -20.01
CA SER A 15 0.34 -5.24 -18.70
C SER A 15 1.22 -5.06 -17.45
N ASP A 16 2.42 -4.48 -17.57
CA ASP A 16 3.47 -4.47 -16.52
C ASP A 16 4.04 -3.09 -16.16
N SER A 17 3.43 -1.98 -16.61
CA SER A 17 3.96 -0.65 -16.28
C SER A 17 2.89 0.40 -16.05
N ILE A 18 2.24 0.32 -14.87
CA ILE A 18 1.63 1.52 -14.30
C ILE A 18 2.78 2.37 -13.74
N GLN A 19 3.38 3.20 -14.60
CA GLN A 19 4.24 4.29 -14.15
C GLN A 19 3.33 5.37 -13.57
N PHE A 20 3.12 5.31 -12.26
CA PHE A 20 2.54 6.44 -11.55
C PHE A 20 3.52 7.60 -11.68
N LYS A 21 3.17 8.55 -12.54
CA LYS A 21 3.87 9.83 -12.64
C LYS A 21 3.94 10.39 -11.23
N GLU A 22 5.14 10.53 -10.67
CA GLU A 22 5.35 11.19 -9.38
C GLU A 22 4.88 12.64 -9.53
N ALA A 23 3.59 12.86 -9.29
CA ALA A 23 3.08 14.17 -8.99
C ALA A 23 3.77 14.58 -7.69
N THR A 24 4.43 15.74 -7.74
CA THR A 24 4.95 16.43 -6.56
C THR A 24 3.72 16.80 -5.72
N LEU A 25 3.26 15.86 -4.90
CA LEU A 25 2.10 16.03 -4.03
C LEU A 25 2.55 16.86 -2.84
N ASP A 26 2.06 18.09 -2.82
CA ASP A 26 2.22 19.01 -1.71
C ASP A 26 1.78 18.32 -0.40
N TYR A 27 2.69 18.24 0.56
CA TYR A 27 2.63 17.32 1.71
C TYR A 27 1.75 17.85 2.85
N ASP A 28 0.71 18.62 2.53
CA ASP A 28 -0.01 19.44 3.52
C ASP A 28 -1.43 18.94 3.85
N SER A 29 -1.88 17.85 3.21
CA SER A 29 -3.16 17.21 3.53
C SER A 29 -3.00 15.79 4.07
N ASN A 30 -3.34 15.59 5.34
CA ASN A 30 -3.46 14.27 6.00
C ASN A 30 -4.73 13.50 5.58
N CYS A 31 -5.39 13.92 4.51
CA CYS A 31 -6.61 13.33 3.97
C CYS A 31 -6.32 12.81 2.56
N SER A 32 -7.03 11.78 2.14
CA SER A 32 -7.12 11.36 0.73
C SER A 32 -8.59 11.23 0.37
N THR A 33 -9.02 11.93 -0.67
CA THR A 33 -10.42 11.91 -1.13
C THR A 33 -10.66 11.05 -2.37
N GLY A 34 -9.60 10.50 -2.98
CA GLY A 34 -9.69 9.84 -4.28
C GLY A 34 -9.70 10.83 -5.44
N ASP A 35 -10.10 10.36 -6.63
CA ASP A 35 -10.01 11.10 -7.90
C ASP A 35 -8.57 11.59 -8.18
N MET A 36 -8.30 12.89 -8.08
CA MET A 36 -6.95 13.43 -8.26
C MET A 36 -6.07 13.30 -7.00
N ASP A 37 -6.65 12.91 -5.86
CA ASP A 37 -5.97 12.76 -4.57
C ASP A 37 -5.86 11.30 -4.12
N TYR A 38 -4.86 10.59 -4.66
CA TYR A 38 -4.66 9.16 -4.43
C TYR A 38 -4.03 8.85 -3.06
N LEU A 39 -4.61 7.88 -2.35
CA LEU A 39 -4.10 7.40 -1.05
C LEU A 39 -2.78 6.65 -1.19
N LEU A 40 -2.61 5.85 -2.24
CA LEU A 40 -1.51 4.90 -2.36
C LEU A 40 -0.12 5.57 -2.33
N PRO A 41 0.16 6.64 -3.11
CA PRO A 41 1.45 7.33 -3.04
C PRO A 41 1.73 7.94 -1.65
N LYS A 42 0.71 8.54 -1.02
CA LYS A 42 0.80 9.12 0.33
C LYS A 42 1.13 8.05 1.38
N LEU A 43 0.46 6.90 1.31
CA LEU A 43 0.68 5.76 2.19
C LEU A 43 2.09 5.17 2.01
N ALA A 44 2.52 4.93 0.76
CA ALA A 44 3.84 4.39 0.46
C ALA A 44 4.97 5.31 0.98
N ALA A 45 4.84 6.62 0.76
CA ALA A 45 5.79 7.60 1.30
C ALA A 45 5.82 7.61 2.83
N SER A 46 4.67 7.43 3.48
CA SER A 46 4.56 7.37 4.94
C SER A 46 5.19 6.10 5.51
N LEU A 47 4.97 4.94 4.86
CA LEU A 47 5.57 3.66 5.25
C LEU A 47 7.10 3.73 5.24
N ARG A 48 7.69 4.32 4.18
CA ARG A 48 9.16 4.45 4.05
C ARG A 48 9.81 5.34 5.11
N LYS A 49 9.07 6.32 5.67
CA LYS A 49 9.57 7.24 6.71
C LYS A 49 9.25 6.79 8.13
N ALA A 50 8.40 5.78 8.30
CA ALA A 50 7.88 5.38 9.59
C ALA A 50 8.94 4.69 10.45
N LYS A 51 8.99 5.05 11.74
CA LYS A 51 9.82 4.35 12.75
C LYS A 51 9.13 3.11 13.31
N THR A 52 7.80 3.09 13.26
CA THR A 52 6.91 2.02 13.72
C THR A 52 5.64 2.05 12.88
N ILE A 53 5.09 0.89 12.53
CA ILE A 53 3.86 0.80 11.74
C ILE A 53 2.82 -0.03 12.49
N ASP A 54 1.69 0.61 12.77
CA ASP A 54 0.51 -0.03 13.35
C ASP A 54 -0.69 0.23 12.45
N MET A 55 -1.22 -0.82 11.83
CA MET A 55 -2.37 -0.72 10.95
C MET A 55 -3.56 -1.48 11.53
N ALA A 56 -4.68 -0.80 11.73
CA ALA A 56 -5.96 -1.40 12.07
C ALA A 56 -6.90 -1.31 10.86
N VAL A 57 -7.11 -2.44 10.18
CA VAL A 57 -7.86 -2.50 8.92
C VAL A 57 -8.99 -3.51 9.01
N GLY A 58 -10.17 -3.16 8.49
CA GLY A 58 -11.34 -4.04 8.56
C GLY A 58 -11.15 -5.35 7.82
N PHE A 59 -10.60 -5.28 6.60
CA PHE A 59 -10.38 -6.42 5.70
C PHE A 59 -9.11 -6.19 4.86
N LEU A 60 -8.55 -7.27 4.34
CA LEU A 60 -7.43 -7.25 3.40
C LEU A 60 -7.85 -7.96 2.11
N MET A 61 -7.54 -7.32 0.98
CA MET A 61 -7.75 -7.88 -0.35
C MET A 61 -6.39 -8.16 -1.00
N GLU A 62 -6.29 -9.24 -1.76
CA GLU A 62 -5.04 -9.63 -2.41
C GLU A 62 -4.50 -8.54 -3.34
N SER A 63 -5.40 -7.93 -4.14
CA SER A 63 -5.04 -6.86 -5.09
C SER A 63 -4.41 -5.65 -4.41
N GLY A 64 -4.96 -5.21 -3.27
CA GLY A 64 -4.42 -4.07 -2.50
C GLY A 64 -3.10 -4.42 -1.80
N VAL A 65 -3.00 -5.62 -1.23
CA VAL A 65 -1.77 -6.08 -0.57
C VAL A 65 -0.59 -6.13 -1.54
N LYS A 66 -0.80 -6.61 -2.78
CA LYS A 66 0.26 -6.67 -3.80
C LYS A 66 0.88 -5.31 -4.11
N LEU A 67 0.11 -4.22 -4.01
CA LEU A 67 0.62 -2.87 -4.23
C LEU A 67 1.56 -2.40 -3.12
N LEU A 68 1.37 -2.88 -1.88
CA LEU A 68 2.14 -2.45 -0.70
C LEU A 68 3.26 -3.42 -0.33
N ILE A 69 3.27 -4.63 -0.90
CA ILE A 69 4.10 -5.74 -0.42
C ILE A 69 5.60 -5.42 -0.48
N ASN A 70 6.03 -4.71 -1.52
CA ASN A 70 7.44 -4.36 -1.71
C ASN A 70 7.90 -3.28 -0.73
N ASP A 71 7.05 -2.29 -0.44
CA ASP A 71 7.35 -1.27 0.57
C ASP A 71 7.39 -1.91 1.97
N LEU A 72 6.43 -2.78 2.30
CA LEU A 72 6.40 -3.49 3.58
C LEU A 72 7.64 -4.37 3.79
N LYS A 73 8.09 -5.11 2.76
CA LYS A 73 9.33 -5.90 2.81
C LYS A 73 10.55 -5.03 3.09
N GLN A 74 10.69 -3.90 2.40
CA GLN A 74 11.82 -2.99 2.59
C GLN A 74 11.84 -2.40 4.01
N VAL A 75 10.67 -2.01 4.52
CA VAL A 75 10.56 -1.44 5.86
C VAL A 75 10.84 -2.49 6.94
N ALA A 76 10.32 -3.72 6.78
CA ALA A 76 10.62 -4.84 7.67
C ALA A 76 12.12 -5.19 7.69
N GLN A 77 12.78 -5.22 6.51
CA GLN A 77 14.22 -5.43 6.39
C GLN A 77 15.06 -4.35 7.09
N SER A 78 14.52 -3.14 7.18
CA SER A 78 15.16 -2.03 7.89
C SER A 78 15.02 -2.13 9.42
N GLY A 79 14.38 -3.20 9.93
CA GLY A 79 14.19 -3.44 11.37
C GLY A 79 13.03 -2.67 12.00
N VAL A 80 12.18 -2.03 11.19
CA VAL A 80 10.98 -1.35 11.67
C VAL A 80 9.94 -2.39 12.06
N ARG A 81 9.40 -2.26 13.28
CA ARG A 81 8.34 -3.16 13.77
C ARG A 81 7.02 -2.87 13.05
N ILE A 82 6.41 -3.91 12.48
CA ILE A 82 5.13 -3.82 11.79
C ILE A 82 4.08 -4.66 12.53
N ARG A 83 2.94 -4.04 12.87
CA ARG A 83 1.78 -4.74 13.47
C ARG A 83 0.54 -4.45 12.64
N ILE A 84 -0.09 -5.52 12.18
CA ILE A 84 -1.34 -5.43 11.40
C ILE A 84 -2.43 -6.14 12.19
N LEU A 85 -3.42 -5.34 12.59
CA LEU A 85 -4.66 -5.80 13.19
C LEU A 85 -5.73 -5.84 12.11
N THR A 86 -6.24 -7.04 11.83
CA THR A 86 -7.31 -7.21 10.84
C THR A 86 -8.46 -8.04 11.37
N GLY A 87 -9.68 -7.70 10.93
CA GLY A 87 -10.90 -8.40 11.29
C GLY A 87 -11.25 -9.51 10.29
N ASN A 88 -12.21 -10.34 10.70
CA ASN A 88 -12.96 -11.19 9.78
C ASN A 88 -14.37 -10.63 9.54
N TYR A 89 -14.48 -9.31 9.56
CA TYR A 89 -15.78 -8.67 9.41
C TYR A 89 -16.30 -8.96 7.99
N LEU A 90 -17.51 -9.53 7.89
CA LEU A 90 -18.20 -9.95 6.67
C LEU A 90 -17.63 -11.18 5.91
N ASN A 91 -16.62 -11.91 6.43
CA ASN A 91 -16.00 -13.05 5.72
C ASN A 91 -15.39 -12.69 4.32
N ILE A 92 -15.12 -11.42 4.02
CA ILE A 92 -14.60 -10.99 2.71
C ILE A 92 -13.07 -11.13 2.61
N THR A 93 -12.36 -11.23 3.74
CA THR A 93 -10.90 -11.36 3.74
C THR A 93 -10.46 -12.65 3.06
N GLN A 94 -9.79 -12.50 1.92
CA GLN A 94 -9.20 -13.61 1.19
C GLN A 94 -8.00 -14.17 1.99
N PRO A 95 -7.96 -15.48 2.31
CA PRO A 95 -6.83 -16.08 3.03
C PRO A 95 -5.49 -15.79 2.37
N GLN A 96 -5.47 -15.71 1.04
CA GLN A 96 -4.31 -15.40 0.21
C GLN A 96 -3.66 -14.07 0.59
N ALA A 97 -4.45 -13.03 0.87
CA ALA A 97 -3.94 -11.73 1.29
C ALA A 97 -3.17 -11.83 2.62
N LEU A 98 -3.69 -12.62 3.57
CA LEU A 98 -3.02 -12.86 4.85
C LEU A 98 -1.71 -13.63 4.66
N PHE A 99 -1.70 -14.64 3.78
CA PHE A 99 -0.49 -15.40 3.48
C PHE A 99 0.58 -14.51 2.84
N LEU A 100 0.23 -13.66 1.87
CA LEU A 100 1.17 -12.74 1.23
C LEU A 100 1.80 -11.78 2.26
N VAL A 101 0.99 -11.17 3.12
CA VAL A 101 1.50 -10.28 4.17
C VAL A 101 2.39 -11.05 5.15
N LYS A 102 1.98 -12.25 5.56
CA LYS A 102 2.79 -13.09 6.46
C LYS A 102 4.14 -13.47 5.84
N GLU A 103 4.14 -13.86 4.57
CA GLU A 103 5.36 -14.19 3.83
C GLU A 103 6.30 -12.98 3.71
N ALA A 104 5.74 -11.79 3.50
CA ALA A 104 6.52 -10.56 3.39
C ALA A 104 7.16 -10.08 4.69
N LEU A 105 6.45 -10.24 5.81
CA LEU A 105 6.87 -9.74 7.12
C LEU A 105 7.62 -10.80 7.95
N GLY A 106 7.49 -12.08 7.62
CA GLY A 106 8.04 -13.20 8.39
C GLY A 106 7.31 -13.41 9.73
N ASP A 107 7.83 -14.31 10.56
CA ASP A 107 7.20 -14.67 11.84
C ASP A 107 7.49 -13.68 12.99
N ASN A 108 8.37 -12.69 12.78
CA ASN A 108 8.75 -11.70 13.81
C ASN A 108 7.77 -10.53 13.94
N ASP A 109 6.97 -10.27 12.91
CA ASP A 109 6.00 -9.19 12.88
C ASP A 109 4.59 -9.70 13.22
N MET A 110 3.94 -8.99 14.15
CA MET A 110 2.76 -9.50 14.83
C MET A 110 1.48 -9.17 14.05
N ILE A 111 1.06 -10.08 13.19
CA ILE A 111 -0.29 -10.06 12.61
C ILE A 111 -1.26 -10.66 13.64
N LYS A 112 -2.15 -9.83 14.17
CA LYS A 112 -3.24 -10.28 15.06
C LYS A 112 -4.56 -10.23 14.29
N ARG A 113 -5.21 -11.38 14.17
CA ARG A 113 -6.59 -11.47 13.64
C ARG A 113 -7.58 -11.41 14.80
N LEU A 114 -8.47 -10.43 14.79
CA LEU A 114 -9.58 -10.41 15.74
C LEU A 114 -10.66 -11.40 15.28
N ARG A 115 -10.91 -12.43 16.10
CA ARG A 115 -12.10 -13.26 15.96
C ARG A 115 -13.27 -12.50 16.58
N GLN A 116 -14.25 -12.11 15.77
CA GLN A 116 -15.56 -11.75 16.33
C GLN A 116 -16.20 -13.05 16.82
N LYS A 117 -16.56 -13.12 18.11
CA LYS A 117 -17.48 -14.14 18.60
C LYS A 117 -18.85 -13.83 17.99
N ALA A 118 -19.44 -14.82 17.36
CA ALA A 118 -20.84 -14.81 16.96
C ALA A 118 -21.74 -14.67 18.20
#